data_AF-A0A1I6RWD0-F1
#
_entry.id   AF-A0A1I6RWD0-F1
#
_cell.length_a   1.000
_cell.length_b   1.000
_cell.length_c   1.000
_cell.angle_alpha   90.00
_cell.angle_beta   90.00
_cell.angle_gamma   90.00
#
_symmetry.space_group_name_H-M   'P 1'
#
loop_
_entity.id
_entity.type
_entity.pdbx_description
1 polymer ?
#
loop_
_entity_poly.entity_id
_entity_poly.type
_entity_poly.pdbx_seq_one_letter_code
_entity_poly.pdbx_strand_id
1 'polypeptide(L)'
;MKLLIALCVALLCAGPSSAARIYEGEEAAALRCANMLAYTAVTLARADMIDEDQKNVMLGITVLILERHVTGTRAQKKAAMGIIRDRRDIDATLQDYRANAAKCLVQFPIN
;
A
#
# COMPACT_ATOMS: atom_id res chain seq x y z
N MET A 1 0.81 -43.06 40.05
CA MET A 1 1.11 -42.98 38.60
C MET A 1 -0.05 -42.32 37.85
N LYS A 2 -0.24 -41.00 37.95
CA LYS A 2 -1.33 -40.29 37.25
C LYS A 2 -1.14 -38.77 37.29
N LEU A 3 0.01 -38.26 36.84
CA LEU A 3 0.29 -36.82 36.92
C LEU A 3 1.38 -36.34 35.95
N LEU A 4 1.36 -36.76 34.68
CA LEU A 4 2.38 -36.32 33.71
C LEU A 4 1.89 -36.17 32.24
N ILE A 5 0.59 -35.98 31.98
CA ILE A 5 0.10 -35.86 30.59
C ILE A 5 -0.95 -34.75 30.47
N ALA A 6 -0.58 -33.49 30.69
CA ALA A 6 -1.48 -32.36 30.39
C ALA A 6 -0.77 -31.01 30.20
N LEU A 7 0.50 -30.97 29.79
CA LEU A 7 1.23 -29.69 29.68
C LEU A 7 2.14 -29.59 28.45
N CYS A 8 1.66 -29.99 27.25
CA CYS A 8 2.44 -29.85 26.02
C CYS A 8 1.70 -29.21 24.82
N VAL A 9 0.46 -28.74 24.96
CA VAL A 9 -0.33 -28.26 23.79
C VAL A 9 -0.39 -26.72 23.66
N ALA A 10 0.23 -25.96 24.57
CA ALA A 10 0.12 -24.48 24.55
C ALA A 10 1.17 -23.73 23.72
N LEU A 11 2.12 -24.39 23.05
CA LEU A 11 3.30 -23.73 22.46
C LEU A 11 3.33 -23.60 20.93
N LEU A 12 2.26 -23.96 20.21
CA LEU A 12 2.28 -24.00 18.72
C LEU A 12 1.59 -22.83 18.00
N CYS A 13 1.11 -21.81 18.71
CA CYS A 13 0.43 -20.66 18.10
C CYS A 13 1.26 -19.36 18.12
N ALA A 14 2.59 -19.44 18.21
CA ALA A 14 3.44 -18.31 17.84
C ALA A 14 3.52 -18.24 16.31
N GLY A 15 2.42 -17.82 15.67
CA GLY A 15 2.46 -17.42 14.27
C GLY A 15 3.53 -16.33 14.09
N PRO A 16 4.25 -16.30 12.97
CA PRO A 16 5.26 -15.26 12.75
C PRO A 16 4.56 -13.90 12.84
N SER A 17 4.80 -13.17 13.93
CA SER A 17 4.53 -11.73 13.95
C SER A 17 5.41 -11.14 12.87
N SER A 18 4.83 -10.92 11.69
CA SER A 18 5.50 -10.19 10.64
C SER A 18 5.67 -8.77 11.17
N ALA A 19 6.84 -8.50 11.75
CA ALA A 19 7.18 -7.19 12.25
C ALA A 19 6.85 -6.17 11.16
N ALA A 20 6.10 -5.14 11.52
CA ALA A 20 5.69 -4.11 10.57
C ALA A 20 6.96 -3.51 9.96
N ARG A 21 7.17 -3.74 8.67
CA ARG A 21 8.32 -3.20 7.95
C ARG A 21 8.21 -1.68 7.98
N ILE A 22 9.25 -1.03 8.47
CA ILE A 22 9.39 0.42 8.39
C ILE A 22 9.98 0.73 7.02
N TYR A 23 9.28 1.55 6.25
CA TYR A 23 9.75 2.04 4.96
C TYR A 23 10.22 3.47 5.17
N GLU A 24 11.42 3.78 4.69
CA GLU A 24 12.06 5.08 4.84
C GLU A 24 12.60 5.56 3.48
N GLY A 25 13.04 6.81 3.43
CA GLY A 25 13.67 7.39 2.24
C GLY A 25 12.84 7.22 0.96
N GLU A 26 13.47 6.65 -0.07
CA GLU A 26 12.87 6.48 -1.40
C GLU A 26 11.68 5.51 -1.39
N GLU A 27 11.73 4.41 -0.63
CA GLU A 27 10.61 3.47 -0.55
C GLU A 27 9.37 4.12 0.08
N ALA A 28 9.58 4.97 1.11
CA ALA A 28 8.49 5.73 1.72
C ALA A 28 7.91 6.80 0.77
N ALA A 29 8.75 7.38 -0.09
CA ALA A 29 8.29 8.30 -1.13
C ALA A 29 7.52 7.56 -2.23
N ALA A 30 8.00 6.40 -2.68
CA ALA A 30 7.31 5.53 -3.65
C ALA A 30 5.95 5.07 -3.13
N LEU A 31 5.87 4.66 -1.86
CA LEU A 31 4.62 4.28 -1.20
C LEU A 31 3.61 5.43 -1.15
N ARG A 32 4.06 6.66 -0.84
CA ARG A 32 3.20 7.86 -0.87
C ARG A 32 2.70 8.15 -2.27
N CYS A 33 3.57 8.01 -3.26
CA CYS A 33 3.23 8.20 -4.67
C CYS A 33 2.18 7.20 -5.14
N ALA A 34 2.43 5.92 -4.93
CA ALA A 34 1.51 4.83 -5.22
C ALA A 34 0.15 5.05 -4.53
N ASN A 35 0.15 5.41 -3.24
CA ASN A 35 -1.08 5.64 -2.49
C ASN A 35 -1.91 6.80 -3.06
N MET A 36 -1.26 7.91 -3.37
CA MET A 36 -1.92 9.06 -3.98
C MET A 36 -2.57 8.68 -5.32
N LEU A 37 -1.86 7.98 -6.22
CA LEU A 37 -2.40 7.53 -7.50
C LEU A 37 -3.62 6.60 -7.33
N ALA A 38 -3.51 5.59 -6.47
CA ALA A 38 -4.62 4.66 -6.23
C ALA A 38 -5.83 5.34 -5.59
N TYR A 39 -5.60 6.22 -4.62
CA TYR A 39 -6.69 6.92 -3.96
C TYR A 39 -7.40 7.86 -4.93
N THR A 40 -6.66 8.61 -5.75
CA THR A 40 -7.24 9.45 -6.80
C THR A 40 -8.04 8.63 -7.80
N ALA A 41 -7.53 7.48 -8.26
CA ALA A 41 -8.25 6.62 -9.19
C ALA A 41 -9.62 6.21 -8.62
N VAL A 42 -9.65 5.76 -7.36
CA VAL A 42 -10.90 5.36 -6.70
C VAL A 42 -11.83 6.56 -6.47
N THR A 43 -11.30 7.70 -6.06
CA THR A 43 -12.10 8.92 -5.81
C THR A 43 -12.71 9.46 -7.09
N LEU A 44 -11.95 9.54 -8.19
CA LEU A 44 -12.45 10.02 -9.48
C LEU A 44 -13.50 9.07 -10.06
N ALA A 45 -13.29 7.76 -9.95
CA ALA A 45 -14.26 6.77 -10.42
C ALA A 45 -15.57 6.84 -9.62
N ARG A 46 -15.50 7.04 -8.30
CA ARG A 46 -16.69 7.23 -7.45
C ARG A 46 -17.47 8.52 -7.75
N ALA A 47 -16.81 9.51 -8.33
CA ALA A 47 -17.40 10.76 -8.77
C ALA A 47 -17.82 10.72 -10.26
N ASP A 48 -17.81 9.55 -10.90
CA ASP A 48 -18.10 9.34 -12.32
C ASP A 48 -17.25 10.23 -13.27
N MET A 49 -16.05 10.61 -12.82
CA MET A 49 -15.12 11.47 -13.59
C MET A 49 -14.18 10.66 -14.48
N ILE A 50 -13.99 9.38 -14.18
CA ILE A 50 -13.24 8.43 -15.00
C ILE A 50 -14.01 7.11 -15.03
N ASP A 51 -13.86 6.35 -16.10
CA ASP A 51 -14.45 5.03 -16.22
C ASP A 51 -13.63 3.94 -15.50
N GLU A 52 -14.18 2.72 -15.47
CA GLU A 52 -13.56 1.57 -14.82
C GLU A 52 -12.22 1.17 -15.47
N ASP A 53 -12.09 1.31 -16.79
CA ASP A 53 -10.87 0.98 -17.51
C ASP A 53 -9.74 1.95 -17.15
N GLN A 54 -10.04 3.25 -17.15
CA GLN A 54 -9.14 4.31 -16.71
C GLN A 54 -8.71 4.11 -15.25
N LYS A 55 -9.66 3.79 -14.36
CA LYS A 55 -9.35 3.44 -12.97
C LYS A 55 -8.39 2.24 -12.92
N ASN A 56 -8.67 1.18 -13.68
CA ASN A 56 -7.84 -0.03 -13.69
C ASN A 56 -6.43 0.24 -14.22
N VAL A 57 -6.27 1.11 -15.22
CA VAL A 57 -4.95 1.56 -15.69
C VAL A 57 -4.19 2.27 -14.56
N MET A 58 -4.81 3.22 -13.86
CA MET A 58 -4.17 3.94 -12.75
C MET A 58 -3.79 3.00 -11.58
N LEU A 59 -4.64 2.02 -11.27
CA LEU A 59 -4.33 0.99 -10.28
C LEU A 59 -3.20 0.07 -10.76
N GLY A 60 -3.14 -0.25 -12.05
CA GLY A 60 -2.02 -0.98 -12.65
C GLY A 60 -0.69 -0.25 -12.49
N ILE A 61 -0.67 1.06 -12.77
CA ILE A 61 0.50 1.93 -12.53
C ILE A 61 0.92 1.89 -11.06
N THR A 62 -0.05 1.94 -10.14
CA THR A 62 0.23 1.85 -8.70
C THR A 62 0.93 0.54 -8.35
N VAL A 63 0.44 -0.59 -8.86
CA VAL A 63 1.05 -1.91 -8.64
C VAL A 63 2.48 -1.92 -9.21
N LEU A 64 2.69 -1.37 -10.39
CA LEU A 64 4.01 -1.31 -11.01
C LEU A 64 5.02 -0.47 -10.21
N ILE A 65 4.59 0.64 -9.61
CA ILE A 65 5.44 1.43 -8.70
C ILE A 65 5.81 0.59 -7.47
N LEU A 66 4.85 -0.09 -6.86
CA LEU A 66 5.08 -0.92 -5.69
C LEU A 66 5.99 -2.12 -5.99
N GLU A 67 5.89 -2.74 -7.15
CA GLU A 67 6.74 -3.89 -7.48
C GLU A 67 8.19 -3.51 -7.78
N ARG A 68 8.42 -2.32 -8.35
CA ARG A 68 9.77 -1.88 -8.72
C ARG A 68 10.50 -1.12 -7.62
N HIS A 69 9.78 -0.28 -6.87
CA HIS A 69 10.39 0.72 -5.98
C HIS A 69 10.12 0.47 -4.50
N VAL A 70 9.38 -0.59 -4.17
CA VAL A 70 9.09 -0.95 -2.78
C VAL A 70 9.41 -2.42 -2.57
N THR A 71 10.32 -2.69 -1.65
CA THR A 71 10.73 -4.04 -1.27
C THR A 71 9.69 -4.70 -0.36
N GLY A 72 9.88 -5.99 -0.07
CA GLY A 72 9.00 -6.75 0.81
C GLY A 72 7.89 -7.50 0.07
N THR A 73 7.06 -8.21 0.84
CA THR A 73 6.01 -9.07 0.28
C THR A 73 4.80 -8.26 -0.15
N ARG A 74 3.99 -8.81 -1.07
CA ARG A 74 2.71 -8.20 -1.47
C ARG A 74 1.81 -7.86 -0.26
N ALA A 75 1.80 -8.71 0.76
CA ALA A 75 1.05 -8.46 1.99
C ALA A 75 1.59 -7.26 2.78
N GLN A 76 2.91 -7.12 2.89
CA GLN A 76 3.56 -5.99 3.56
C GLN A 76 3.32 -4.68 2.80
N LYS A 77 3.44 -4.69 1.46
CA LYS A 77 3.15 -3.51 0.61
C LYS A 77 1.68 -3.09 0.74
N LYS A 78 0.75 -4.06 0.71
CA LYS A 78 -0.69 -3.81 0.90
C LYS A 78 -0.99 -3.22 2.27
N ALA A 79 -0.37 -3.73 3.33
CA ALA A 79 -0.54 -3.20 4.69
C ALA A 79 -0.02 -1.75 4.79
N ALA A 80 1.16 -1.45 4.22
CA ALA A 80 1.71 -0.11 4.17
C ALA A 80 0.79 0.88 3.42
N MET A 81 0.24 0.45 2.28
CA MET A 81 -0.74 1.23 1.52
C MET A 81 -2.00 1.53 2.34
N GLY A 82 -2.49 0.57 3.12
CA GLY A 82 -3.61 0.78 4.04
C GLY A 82 -3.31 1.85 5.08
N ILE A 83 -2.14 1.77 5.73
CA ILE A 83 -1.72 2.74 6.75
C ILE A 83 -1.61 4.16 6.16
N ILE A 84 -1.05 4.32 4.95
CA ILE A 84 -0.91 5.64 4.32
C ILE A 84 -2.28 6.19 3.93
N ARG A 85 -3.16 5.34 3.39
CA ARG A 85 -4.54 5.72 3.04
C ARG A 85 -5.27 6.27 4.26
N ASP A 86 -5.20 5.55 5.38
CA ASP A 86 -5.97 5.87 6.59
C ASP A 86 -5.47 7.16 7.28
N ARG A 87 -4.29 7.67 6.89
CA ARG A 87 -3.72 8.93 7.39
C ARG A 87 -4.14 10.15 6.56
N ARG A 88 -4.83 9.97 5.43
CA ARG A 88 -5.08 11.05 4.46
C ARG A 88 -6.56 11.40 4.35
N ASP A 89 -6.82 12.71 4.33
CA ASP A 89 -8.10 13.28 3.96
C ASP A 89 -8.29 13.26 2.42
N ILE A 90 -9.56 13.19 1.97
CA ILE A 90 -9.90 13.08 0.54
C ILE A 90 -9.47 14.32 -0.24
N ASP A 91 -9.80 15.50 0.27
CA ASP A 91 -9.55 16.77 -0.43
C ASP A 91 -8.06 17.06 -0.49
N ALA A 92 -7.36 16.82 0.63
CA ALA A 92 -5.90 16.88 0.68
C ALA A 92 -5.24 15.94 -0.34
N THR A 93 -5.78 14.74 -0.53
CA THR A 93 -5.23 13.76 -1.49
C THR A 93 -5.45 14.18 -2.94
N LEU A 94 -6.62 14.74 -3.27
CA LEU A 94 -6.88 15.27 -4.61
C LEU A 94 -6.00 16.49 -4.93
N GLN A 95 -5.76 17.36 -3.95
CA GLN A 95 -4.85 18.48 -4.10
C GLN A 95 -3.41 18.00 -4.30
N ASP A 96 -2.95 17.05 -3.48
CA ASP A 96 -1.64 16.40 -3.61
C ASP A 96 -1.45 15.78 -5.00
N TYR A 97 -2.48 15.10 -5.51
CA TYR A 97 -2.45 14.53 -6.86
C TYR A 97 -2.26 15.60 -7.93
N ARG A 98 -3.09 16.65 -7.91
CA ARG A 98 -2.99 17.74 -8.90
C ARG A 98 -1.61 18.40 -8.90
N ALA A 99 -1.01 18.56 -7.72
CA ALA A 99 0.29 19.20 -7.58
C ALA A 99 1.49 18.27 -7.90
N ASN A 100 1.34 16.95 -7.71
CA ASN A 100 2.50 16.05 -7.64
C ASN A 100 2.41 14.80 -8.52
N ALA A 101 1.28 14.46 -9.14
CA ALA A 101 1.12 13.23 -9.91
C ALA A 101 2.15 13.10 -11.05
N ALA A 102 2.41 14.18 -11.79
CA ALA A 102 3.43 14.17 -12.85
C ALA A 102 4.86 13.96 -12.27
N LYS A 103 5.18 14.64 -11.16
CA LYS A 103 6.48 14.48 -10.48
C LYS A 103 6.67 13.05 -9.97
N CYS A 104 5.58 12.44 -9.53
CA CYS A 104 5.50 11.06 -9.07
C CYS A 104 6.02 10.07 -10.11
N LEU A 105 5.55 10.16 -11.35
CA LEU A 105 5.94 9.25 -12.43
C LEU A 105 7.33 9.53 -12.98
N VAL A 106 7.82 10.77 -12.86
CA VAL A 106 9.22 11.11 -13.16
C VAL A 106 10.16 10.52 -12.11
N GLN A 107 9.79 10.61 -10.83
CA GLN A 107 10.61 10.11 -9.72
C GLN A 107 10.58 8.56 -9.62
N PHE A 108 9.44 7.94 -9.97
CA PHE A 108 9.25 6.49 -9.90
C PHE A 108 8.78 5.93 -11.25
N PRO A 109 9.70 5.77 -12.23
CA PRO A 109 9.37 5.27 -13.55
C PRO A 109 8.82 3.83 -13.53
N ILE A 110 7.94 3.51 -14.48
CA ILE A 110 7.27 2.21 -14.60
C ILE A 110 7.61 1.46 -15.89
N ASN A 111 8.59 1.94 -16.65
CA ASN A 111 9.06 1.43 -17.93
C ASN A 111 10.57 1.16 -17.89
#